data_AF-A0A920RPD5-F1
#
_entry.id   AF-A0A920RPD5-F1
#
_cell.length_a   1.000
_cell.length_b   1.000
_cell.length_c   1.000
_cell.angle_alpha   90.00
_cell.angle_beta   90.00
_cell.angle_gamma   90.00
#
_symmetry.space_group_name_H-M   'P 1'
#
loop_
_entity.id
_entity.type
_entity.pdbx_description
1 polymer ?
#
loop_
_entity_poly.entity_id
_entity_poly.type
_entity_poly.pdbx_seq_one_letter_code
_entity_poly.pdbx_strand_id
1 'polypeptide(L)'
;MIREAAEAAAGRRSAVIQPPDLPFAFRTGVDAQRTGGPLEPPIEPLEEVMERVEREHLGQAMLRSRGNKAQAARLLGLTRPRLYRRLQQLGMLDDDADNGEG
;
A
#
# COMPACT_ATOMS: atom_id res chain seq x y z
N MET A 1 10.92 1.55 23.25
CA MET A 1 9.93 2.64 23.13
C MET A 1 8.50 2.13 23.17
N ILE A 2 7.98 1.42 22.14
CA ILE A 2 6.58 0.96 22.14
C ILE A 2 6.27 -0.02 23.30
N ARG A 3 7.18 -0.95 23.61
CA ARG A 3 7.02 -1.91 24.71
C ARG A 3 6.91 -1.23 26.09
N GLU A 4 7.75 -0.24 26.33
CA GLU A 4 7.80 0.51 27.59
C GLU A 4 6.53 1.35 27.80
N ALA A 5 6.03 1.98 26.74
CA ALA A 5 4.76 2.70 26.78
C ALA A 5 3.55 1.75 26.99
N ALA A 6 3.59 0.56 26.40
CA ALA A 6 2.57 -0.46 26.61
C ALA A 6 2.58 -0.98 28.06
N GLU A 7 3.77 -1.19 28.66
CA GLU A 7 3.92 -1.58 30.06
C GLU A 7 3.37 -0.50 31.01
N ALA A 8 3.65 0.78 30.76
CA ALA A 8 3.11 1.89 31.55
C ALA A 8 1.57 1.99 31.47
N ALA A 9 1.00 1.84 30.26
CA ALA A 9 -0.44 1.79 30.06
C ALA A 9 -1.09 0.58 30.76
N ALA A 10 -0.44 -0.59 30.71
CA ALA A 10 -0.86 -1.80 31.39
C ALA A 10 -0.82 -1.64 32.92
N GLY A 11 0.18 -0.93 33.46
CA GLY A 11 0.24 -0.55 34.89
C GLY A 11 -0.96 0.29 35.34
N ARG A 12 -1.55 1.06 34.43
CA ARG A 12 -2.81 1.80 34.65
C ARG A 12 -4.07 1.01 34.26
N ARG A 13 -3.92 -0.27 33.87
CA ARG A 13 -4.98 -1.16 33.38
C ARG A 13 -5.74 -0.60 32.18
N SER A 14 -5.03 0.07 31.28
CA SER A 14 -5.57 0.64 30.04
C SER A 14 -5.00 -0.09 28.82
N ALA A 15 -5.86 -0.37 27.84
CA ALA A 15 -5.45 -0.85 26.51
C ALA A 15 -5.06 0.30 25.57
N VAL A 16 -5.29 1.55 25.98
CA VAL A 16 -4.99 2.77 25.22
C VAL A 16 -3.74 3.41 25.82
N ILE A 17 -2.71 3.57 24.99
CA ILE A 17 -1.50 4.34 25.31
C ILE A 17 -1.86 5.82 25.24
N GLN A 18 -1.57 6.55 26.31
CA GLN A 18 -1.77 8.00 26.43
C GLN A 18 -0.42 8.71 26.55
N PRO A 19 -0.35 10.03 26.33
CA PRO A 19 0.89 10.79 26.46
C PRO A 19 1.68 10.58 27.77
N PRO A 20 1.04 10.39 28.95
CA PRO A 20 1.77 10.11 30.19
C PRO A 20 2.48 8.75 30.23
N ASP A 21 2.04 7.78 29.41
CA ASP A 21 2.66 6.45 29.32
C ASP A 21 3.93 6.47 28.48
N LEU A 22 4.13 7.53 27.69
CA LEU A 22 5.31 7.66 26.86
C LEU A 22 6.54 8.03 27.72
N PRO A 23 7.72 7.47 27.42
CA PRO A 23 8.97 7.84 28.07
C PRO A 23 9.23 9.34 28.00
N PHE A 24 9.91 9.89 29.03
CA PHE A 24 10.11 11.33 29.19
C PHE A 24 10.69 12.02 27.95
N ALA A 25 11.67 11.39 27.28
CA ALA A 25 12.29 11.92 26.07
C ALA A 25 11.32 12.12 24.89
N PHE A 26 10.27 11.29 24.80
CA PHE A 26 9.21 11.40 23.80
C PHE A 26 8.21 12.49 24.17
N ARG A 27 7.91 12.64 25.46
CA ARG A 27 7.01 13.69 25.99
C ARG A 27 7.58 15.09 25.83
N THR A 28 8.90 15.24 25.94
CA THR A 28 9.58 16.54 25.82
C THR A 28 10.06 16.83 24.40
N GLY A 29 9.87 15.90 23.47
CA GLY A 29 10.31 16.04 22.09
C GLY A 29 11.84 16.07 21.93
N VAL A 30 12.62 15.68 22.94
CA VAL A 30 14.08 15.63 22.87
C VAL A 30 14.55 14.67 21.77
N ASP A 31 13.86 13.53 21.63
CA ASP A 31 14.13 12.59 20.53
C ASP A 31 13.63 13.13 19.18
N ALA A 32 12.51 13.86 19.17
CA ALA A 32 12.01 14.52 17.96
C ALA A 32 12.95 15.65 17.48
N GLN A 33 13.65 16.35 18.39
CA GLN A 33 14.66 17.35 18.05
C GLN A 33 15.95 16.74 17.51
N ARG A 34 16.27 15.49 17.90
CA ARG A 34 17.42 14.72 17.38
C ARG A 34 17.14 14.06 16.04
N THR A 35 15.89 13.70 15.79
CA THR A 35 15.41 13.09 14.55
C THR A 35 14.96 14.22 13.63
N GLY A 36 15.90 14.81 12.89
CA GLY A 36 15.70 16.09 12.20
C GLY A 36 14.41 16.22 11.38
N GLY A 37 13.71 17.35 11.59
CA GLY A 37 12.71 17.92 10.69
C GLY A 37 11.40 17.14 10.51
N PRO A 38 10.33 17.78 10.00
CA PRO A 38 9.19 17.05 9.46
C PRO A 38 9.71 15.99 8.48
N LEU A 39 9.26 14.75 8.65
CA LEU A 39 9.46 13.69 7.68
C LEU A 39 8.66 14.06 6.43
N GLU A 40 9.18 14.99 5.63
CA GLU A 40 8.71 15.17 4.26
C GLU A 40 8.89 13.81 3.59
N PRO A 41 7.80 13.20 3.07
CA PRO A 41 7.93 11.94 2.38
C PRO A 41 8.93 12.13 1.24
N PRO A 42 9.88 11.19 1.07
CA PRO A 42 10.87 11.31 0.01
C PRO A 42 10.16 11.44 -1.34
N ILE A 43 10.63 12.35 -2.18
CA ILE A 43 10.12 12.47 -3.54
C ILE A 43 10.59 11.24 -4.32
N GLU A 44 9.67 10.31 -4.57
CA GLU A 44 9.90 9.15 -5.43
C GLU A 44 9.91 9.59 -6.91
N PRO A 45 10.71 8.93 -7.78
CA PRO A 45 10.63 9.16 -9.22
C PRO A 45 9.20 8.91 -9.73
N LEU A 46 8.66 9.86 -10.51
CA LEU A 46 7.26 9.83 -10.96
C LEU A 46 6.92 8.52 -11.69
N GLU A 47 7.83 8.00 -12.50
CA GLU A 47 7.63 6.77 -13.26
C GLU A 47 7.34 5.57 -12.34
N GLU A 48 8.09 5.44 -11.23
CA GLU A 48 7.92 4.35 -10.27
C GLU A 48 6.56 4.43 -9.55
N VAL A 49 6.15 5.65 -9.20
CA VAL A 49 4.84 5.90 -8.57
C VAL A 49 3.71 5.54 -9.54
N MET A 50 3.81 5.97 -10.79
CA MET A 50 2.81 5.71 -11.82
C MET A 50 2.70 4.22 -12.12
N GLU A 51 3.83 3.52 -12.26
CA GLU A 51 3.85 2.07 -12.50
C GLU A 51 3.18 1.31 -11.35
N ARG A 52 3.52 1.63 -10.10
CA ARG A 52 2.93 1.01 -8.90
C ARG A 52 1.42 1.18 -8.86
N VAL A 53 0.93 2.41 -9.06
CA VAL A 53 -0.51 2.71 -9.04
C VAL A 53 -1.23 2.02 -10.20
N GLU A 54 -0.61 1.99 -11.39
CA GLU A 54 -1.17 1.31 -12.57
C GLU A 54 -1.30 -0.19 -12.33
N ARG A 55 -0.27 -0.86 -11.81
CA ARG A 55 -0.30 -2.30 -11.46
C ARG A 55 -1.40 -2.61 -10.45
N GLU A 56 -1.54 -1.80 -9.40
CA GLU A 56 -2.59 -1.98 -8.39
C GLU A 56 -3.99 -1.91 -9.01
N HIS A 57 -4.26 -0.88 -9.82
CA HIS A 57 -5.57 -0.68 -10.41
C HIS A 57 -5.91 -1.75 -11.45
N LEU A 58 -4.93 -2.15 -12.28
CA LEU A 58 -5.10 -3.26 -13.22
C LEU A 58 -5.40 -4.56 -12.50
N GLY A 59 -4.65 -4.88 -11.44
CA GLY A 59 -4.86 -6.08 -10.63
C GLY A 59 -6.26 -6.09 -9.99
N GLN A 60 -6.67 -4.99 -9.36
CA GLN A 60 -7.99 -4.86 -8.75
C GLN A 60 -9.12 -4.99 -9.78
N ALA A 61 -8.99 -4.39 -10.96
CA ALA A 61 -9.99 -4.50 -12.02
C ALA A 61 -10.08 -5.94 -12.56
N MET A 62 -8.96 -6.62 -12.74
CA MET A 62 -8.90 -8.01 -13.18
C MET A 62 -9.52 -8.96 -12.13
N LEU A 63 -9.20 -8.77 -10.85
CA LEU A 63 -9.78 -9.53 -9.74
C LEU A 63 -11.29 -9.36 -9.67
N ARG A 64 -11.79 -8.11 -9.66
CA ARG A 64 -13.23 -7.80 -9.64
C ARG A 64 -13.98 -8.33 -10.85
N SER A 65 -13.28 -8.43 -11.99
CA SER A 65 -13.83 -8.95 -13.24
C SER A 65 -13.62 -10.46 -13.41
N ARG A 66 -13.04 -11.15 -12.42
CA ARG A 66 -12.71 -12.59 -12.49
C ARG A 66 -11.95 -12.96 -13.77
N GLY A 67 -10.95 -12.15 -14.13
CA GLY A 67 -10.15 -12.35 -15.34
C GLY A 67 -10.79 -11.86 -16.64
N ASN A 68 -12.05 -11.40 -16.64
CA ASN A 68 -12.70 -10.87 -17.84
C ASN A 68 -12.10 -9.52 -18.25
N LYS A 69 -11.17 -9.57 -19.20
CA LYS A 69 -10.44 -8.41 -19.75
C LYS A 69 -11.38 -7.33 -20.33
N ALA A 70 -12.53 -7.69 -20.89
CA ALA A 70 -13.49 -6.70 -21.41
C ALA A 70 -14.20 -5.95 -20.27
N GLN A 71 -14.56 -6.66 -19.20
CA GLN A 71 -15.17 -6.06 -18.02
C GLN A 71 -14.16 -5.22 -17.23
N ALA A 72 -12.93 -5.70 -17.06
CA ALA A 72 -11.86 -4.96 -16.38
C ALA A 72 -11.55 -3.64 -17.11
N ALA A 73 -11.49 -3.68 -18.44
CA ALA A 73 -11.30 -2.47 -19.25
C ALA A 73 -12.44 -1.46 -19.03
N ARG A 74 -13.70 -1.93 -18.98
CA ARG A 74 -14.86 -1.06 -18.68
C ARG A 74 -14.76 -0.42 -17.28
N LEU A 75 -14.35 -1.17 -16.26
CA LEU A 75 -14.17 -0.63 -14.90
C LEU A 75 -13.12 0.48 -14.84
N LEU A 76 -12.07 0.38 -15.65
CA LEU A 76 -10.98 1.35 -15.73
C LEU A 76 -11.23 2.47 -16.76
N GLY A 77 -12.37 2.47 -17.46
CA GLY A 77 -12.64 3.45 -18.53
C GLY A 77 -11.72 3.29 -19.75
N LEU A 78 -11.18 2.11 -19.97
CA LEU A 78 -10.27 1.79 -21.07
C LEU A 78 -10.98 0.98 -22.17
N THR A 79 -10.40 1.01 -23.36
CA THR A 79 -10.73 0.02 -24.39
C THR A 79 -10.03 -1.30 -24.07
N ARG A 80 -10.63 -2.43 -24.47
CA ARG A 80 -10.03 -3.76 -24.30
C ARG A 80 -8.61 -3.87 -24.88
N PRO A 81 -8.30 -3.33 -26.09
CA PRO A 81 -6.93 -3.35 -26.60
C PRO A 81 -5.93 -2.53 -25.77
N ARG A 82 -6.35 -1.38 -25.20
CA ARG A 82 -5.47 -0.61 -24.30
C ARG A 82 -5.15 -1.39 -23.03
N LEU A 83 -6.15 -2.00 -22.41
CA LEU A 83 -5.95 -2.84 -21.22
C LEU A 83 -4.95 -3.97 -21.51
N TYR A 84 -5.16 -4.70 -22.60
CA TYR A 84 -4.28 -5.81 -22.97
C TYR A 84 -2.82 -5.38 -23.14
N ARG A 85 -2.58 -4.28 -23.88
CA ARG A 85 -1.24 -3.72 -24.05
C ARG A 85 -0.60 -3.34 -22.72
N ARG A 86 -1.36 -2.76 -21.79
CA ARG A 86 -0.86 -2.41 -20.46
C ARG A 86 -0.48 -3.64 -19.64
N LEU A 87 -1.35 -4.64 -19.60
CA LEU A 87 -1.05 -5.91 -18.92
C LEU A 87 0.20 -6.57 -19.51
N GLN A 88 0.36 -6.56 -20.84
CA GLN A 88 1.54 -7.09 -21.51
C GLN A 88 2.82 -6.31 -21.15
N GLN A 89 2.78 -4.97 -21.23
CA GLN A 89 3.92 -4.11 -20.91
C GLN A 89 4.40 -4.29 -19.46
N LEU A 90 3.46 -4.54 -18.55
CA LEU A 90 3.74 -4.72 -17.12
C LEU A 90 4.02 -6.19 -16.75
N GLY A 91 3.99 -7.13 -17.70
CA GLY A 91 4.17 -8.56 -17.43
C GLY A 91 3.09 -9.16 -16.51
N MET A 92 1.87 -8.66 -16.61
CA MET A 92 0.69 -9.07 -15.82
C MET A 92 -0.27 -9.98 -16.59
N LEU A 93 0.17 -10.51 -17.73
CA LEU A 93 -0.53 -11.58 -18.42
C LEU A 93 0.05 -12.88 -17.88
N ASP A 94 -0.71 -13.56 -17.03
CA ASP A 94 -0.46 -14.98 -16.78
C ASP A 94 -0.81 -15.69 -18.10
N ASP A 95 0.18 -16.33 -18.73
CA ASP A 95 -0.07 -17.17 -19.90
C ASP A 95 -1.11 -18.22 -19.51
N ASP A 96 -2.21 -18.30 -20.27
CA ASP A 96 -3.34 -19.21 -20.07
C ASP A 96 -2.88 -20.68 -20.17
N ALA A 97 -2.19 -21.18 -19.14
CA ALA A 97 -1.79 -22.58 -18.96
C ALA A 97 -2.63 -23.19 -17.84
N ASP A 98 -3.92 -23.36 -18.09
CA ASP A 98 -4.71 -24.52 -17.64
C ASP A 98 -6.17 -24.37 -18.14
N ASN A 99 -6.78 -25.48 -18.53
CA ASN A 99 -8.18 -25.69 -18.92
C ASN A 99 -8.52 -25.59 -20.42
N GLY A 100 -8.07 -26.62 -21.14
CA GLY A 100 -8.61 -27.04 -22.44
C GLY A 100 -8.58 -28.56 -22.66
N GLU A 101 -8.50 -29.38 -21.61
CA GLU A 101 -8.74 -30.83 -21.69
C GLU A 101 -10.06 -31.17 -20.99
N GLY A 102 -11.04 -31.59 -21.79
CA GLY A 102 -12.38 -32.01 -21.40
C GLY A 102 -13.20 -32.30 -22.64
#